data_AF-A0A934EV81-F1
#
_entry.id   AF-A0A934EV81-F1
#
_cell.length_a   1.000
_cell.length_b   1.000
_cell.length_c   1.000
_cell.angle_alpha   90.00
_cell.angle_beta   90.00
_cell.angle_gamma   90.00
#
_symmetry.space_group_name_H-M   'P 1'
#
loop_
_entity.id
_entity.type
_entity.pdbx_description
1 polymer ?
#
loop_
_entity_poly.entity_id
_entity_poly.type
_entity_poly.pdbx_seq_one_letter_code
_entity_poly.pdbx_strand_id
1 'polypeptide(L)'
;MTSQAAFFKKTKPIVERCESDLNTRLRLKYAPYYRAAESADGINLVVDGRPMLLMSSNEYLGLSRHPKVIEAAKRAVDQWGASACGSRLANGSRAYHTELEEDLAAFLGKEACHVTAAGYLACMCSISSLARRGDAVIVDPNIHSSLWDGVLLSGAKIERFAHNDMDSLAKLLAELDPKQAKVIVVDGVYSMEGHVAPLPQLVELAEQYQAVVVVDEAHSIGVLGRDGRGVCDQSGVTGRVELICGSFSKALASTGGFVAGSRAMIEYLRSNSRQIIFSAAISPAAAASARAALGVIQVEPEHHERLWANYRHLKAILEKLGLDYWSSPTPALPIVVGDKEKCYWMWKTLWEQGFFTVMSLPPGVPPGKDLLRCAVTAMHTAEQLDRFGEALKLAMKRAGVEPKH
;
A
#
# COMPACT_ATOMS: atom_id res chain seq x y z
N MET A 1 18.05 -4.37 64.04
CA MET A 1 18.53 -3.69 62.82
C MET A 1 18.78 -4.74 61.75
N THR A 2 17.84 -4.95 60.84
CA THR A 2 18.05 -5.79 59.65
C THR A 2 17.66 -4.95 58.46
N SER A 3 18.67 -4.44 57.76
CA SER A 3 18.51 -3.57 56.60
C SER A 3 17.81 -4.35 55.50
N GLN A 4 16.61 -3.90 55.13
CA GLN A 4 16.01 -4.23 53.84
C GLN A 4 16.87 -3.58 52.76
N ALA A 5 17.85 -4.34 52.25
CA ALA A 5 18.47 -4.05 50.97
C ALA A 5 17.44 -4.36 49.89
N ALA A 6 16.59 -3.37 49.58
CA ALA A 6 15.79 -3.39 48.37
C ALA A 6 16.74 -3.38 47.18
N PHE A 7 17.02 -4.56 46.63
CA PHE A 7 17.75 -4.72 45.39
C PHE A 7 16.92 -4.07 44.27
N PHE A 8 17.24 -2.83 43.91
CA PHE A 8 16.80 -2.23 42.66
C PHE A 8 17.40 -3.06 41.52
N LYS A 9 16.59 -3.94 40.94
CA LYS A 9 16.96 -4.72 39.77
C LYS A 9 17.10 -3.71 38.62
N LYS A 10 18.33 -3.29 38.31
CA LYS A 10 18.62 -2.40 37.19
C LYS A 10 18.16 -3.07 35.89
N THR A 11 17.03 -2.61 35.36
CA THR A 11 16.53 -3.00 34.03
C THR A 11 17.35 -2.30 32.96
N LYS A 12 17.57 -2.96 31.81
CA LYS A 12 18.24 -2.32 30.66
C LYS A 12 17.31 -1.23 30.11
N PRO A 13 17.75 0.03 29.88
CA PRO A 13 16.85 1.12 29.48
C PRO A 13 16.00 0.84 28.23
N ILE A 14 16.54 0.09 27.26
CA ILE A 14 15.77 -0.33 26.07
C ILE A 14 14.63 -1.30 26.45
N VAL A 15 14.87 -2.22 27.38
CA VAL A 15 13.85 -3.17 27.86
C VAL A 15 12.75 -2.40 28.60
N GLU A 16 13.14 -1.48 29.49
CA GLU A 16 12.19 -0.62 30.21
C GLU A 16 11.34 0.21 29.24
N ARG A 17 11.94 0.77 28.18
CA ARG A 17 11.19 1.47 27.13
C ARG A 17 10.17 0.55 26.43
N CYS A 18 10.53 -0.69 26.14
CA CYS A 18 9.60 -1.66 25.53
C CYS A 18 8.45 -2.04 26.49
N GLU A 19 8.74 -2.22 27.78
CA GLU A 19 7.75 -2.58 28.83
C GLU A 19 6.82 -1.41 29.20
N SER A 20 7.30 -0.17 29.04
CA SER A 20 6.57 1.05 29.34
C SER A 20 5.89 1.71 28.14
N ASP A 21 6.11 1.20 26.92
CA ASP A 21 5.54 1.78 25.70
C ASP A 21 4.00 1.83 25.73
N LEU A 22 3.47 3.04 25.60
CA LEU A 22 2.04 3.31 25.70
C LEU A 22 1.26 2.64 24.55
N ASN A 23 1.78 2.69 23.34
CA ASN A 23 1.10 2.11 22.17
C ASN A 23 0.96 0.59 22.32
N THR A 24 2.01 -0.07 22.80
CA THR A 24 2.00 -1.50 23.11
C THR A 24 0.98 -1.84 24.20
N ARG A 25 0.95 -1.07 25.29
CA ARG A 25 -0.03 -1.26 26.38
C ARG A 25 -1.48 -1.10 25.89
N LEU A 26 -1.76 -0.07 25.09
CA LEU A 26 -3.09 0.17 24.54
C LEU A 26 -3.49 -0.93 23.54
N ARG A 27 -2.58 -1.36 22.66
CA ARG A 27 -2.81 -2.47 21.73
C ARG A 27 -3.17 -3.76 22.48
N LEU A 28 -2.44 -4.10 23.55
CA LEU A 28 -2.72 -5.30 24.34
C LEU A 28 -4.03 -5.20 25.12
N LYS A 29 -4.38 -4.01 25.63
CA LYS A 29 -5.63 -3.78 26.36
C LYS A 29 -6.86 -3.86 25.46
N TYR A 30 -6.82 -3.25 24.28
CA TYR A 30 -7.99 -3.11 23.40
C TYR A 30 -8.00 -4.09 22.23
N ALA A 31 -6.88 -4.76 21.94
CA ALA A 31 -6.69 -5.71 20.84
C ALA A 31 -7.30 -5.26 19.49
N PRO A 32 -6.94 -4.07 18.97
CA PRO A 32 -7.52 -3.55 17.72
C PRO A 32 -6.96 -4.21 16.45
N TYR A 33 -5.81 -4.90 16.52
CA TYR A 33 -5.16 -5.60 15.40
C TYR A 33 -4.36 -6.81 15.87
N TYR A 34 -3.81 -7.59 14.92
CA TYR A 34 -3.28 -8.95 15.09
C TYR A 34 -4.33 -9.99 15.50
N ARG A 35 -5.59 -9.78 15.10
CA ARG A 35 -6.62 -10.82 15.20
C ARG A 35 -6.48 -11.78 14.04
N ALA A 36 -6.24 -13.05 14.34
CA ALA A 36 -6.05 -14.08 13.34
C ALA A 36 -7.40 -14.69 12.97
N ALA A 37 -7.71 -14.74 11.68
CA ALA A 37 -8.87 -15.48 11.20
C ALA A 37 -8.60 -16.99 11.31
N GLU A 38 -9.55 -17.73 11.88
CA GLU A 38 -9.50 -19.20 11.91
C GLU A 38 -9.77 -19.80 10.52
N SER A 39 -10.53 -19.10 9.69
CA SER A 39 -10.76 -19.47 8.29
C SER A 39 -11.06 -18.24 7.43
N ALA A 40 -10.84 -18.38 6.11
CA ALA A 40 -11.11 -17.34 5.13
C ALA A 40 -11.61 -17.94 3.79
N ASP A 41 -12.75 -17.44 3.33
CA ASP A 41 -13.29 -17.62 1.98
C ASP A 41 -13.46 -16.25 1.31
N GLY A 42 -12.35 -15.76 0.74
CA GLY A 42 -12.26 -14.42 0.18
C GLY A 42 -12.43 -13.37 1.28
N ILE A 43 -13.48 -12.56 1.17
CA ILE A 43 -13.85 -11.56 2.17
C ILE A 43 -14.70 -12.10 3.33
N ASN A 44 -15.08 -13.38 3.31
CA ASN A 44 -15.80 -14.00 4.42
C ASN A 44 -14.80 -14.66 5.36
N LEU A 45 -14.70 -14.17 6.60
CA LEU A 45 -13.77 -14.63 7.61
C LEU A 45 -14.52 -15.30 8.77
N VAL A 46 -13.82 -16.16 9.51
CA VAL A 46 -14.20 -16.52 10.88
C VAL A 46 -13.09 -16.02 11.80
N VAL A 47 -13.43 -15.17 12.77
CA VAL A 47 -12.48 -14.61 13.74
C VAL A 47 -13.07 -14.68 15.14
N ASP A 48 -12.32 -15.24 16.08
CA ASP A 48 -12.77 -15.51 17.46
C ASP A 48 -14.11 -16.31 17.47
N GLY A 49 -14.24 -17.27 16.54
CA GLY A 49 -15.44 -18.09 16.34
C GLY A 49 -16.64 -17.35 15.73
N ARG A 50 -16.47 -16.12 15.22
CA ARG A 50 -17.55 -15.29 14.67
C ARG A 50 -17.42 -15.13 13.16
N PRO A 51 -18.50 -15.31 12.38
CA PRO A 51 -18.52 -14.92 10.98
C PRO A 51 -18.34 -13.41 10.84
N MET A 52 -17.41 -13.00 9.98
CA MET A 52 -17.12 -11.59 9.71
C MET A 52 -17.00 -11.32 8.21
N LEU A 53 -17.47 -10.16 7.77
CA LEU A 53 -17.23 -9.63 6.43
C LEU A 53 -16.06 -8.65 6.44
N LEU A 54 -15.05 -8.90 5.62
CA LEU A 54 -13.85 -8.07 5.49
C LEU A 54 -14.10 -6.82 4.65
N MET A 55 -14.22 -5.67 5.32
CA MET A 55 -14.43 -4.36 4.72
C MET A 55 -13.15 -3.53 4.63
N SER A 56 -11.97 -4.15 4.77
CA SER A 56 -10.66 -3.48 4.77
C SER A 56 -9.61 -4.24 3.96
N SER A 57 -10.04 -5.03 2.97
CA SER A 57 -9.12 -5.78 2.10
C SER A 57 -8.48 -4.87 1.05
N ASN A 58 -7.21 -5.10 0.75
CA ASN A 58 -6.55 -4.50 -0.41
C ASN A 58 -6.59 -5.42 -1.64
N GLU A 59 -7.28 -6.56 -1.55
CA GLU A 59 -7.50 -7.48 -2.66
C GLU A 59 -8.64 -6.97 -3.55
N TYR A 60 -8.37 -5.89 -4.27
CA TYR A 60 -9.38 -5.15 -5.01
C TYR A 60 -10.17 -6.01 -6.01
N LEU A 61 -9.50 -6.93 -6.69
CA LEU A 61 -10.09 -7.67 -7.81
C LEU A 61 -10.57 -9.08 -7.45
N GLY A 62 -10.38 -9.55 -6.22
CA GLY A 62 -10.81 -10.89 -5.81
C GLY A 62 -10.06 -12.05 -6.47
N LEU A 63 -8.82 -11.83 -6.88
CA LEU A 63 -8.06 -12.79 -7.67
C LEU A 63 -7.33 -13.86 -6.85
N SER A 64 -7.25 -13.75 -5.52
CA SER A 64 -6.54 -14.72 -4.67
C SER A 64 -7.18 -16.11 -4.70
N ARG A 65 -8.47 -16.19 -5.04
CA ARG A 65 -9.20 -17.45 -5.22
C ARG A 65 -9.45 -17.81 -6.67
N HIS A 66 -8.91 -17.04 -7.60
CA HIS A 66 -9.13 -17.27 -9.02
C HIS A 66 -8.49 -18.60 -9.45
N PRO A 67 -9.20 -19.51 -10.15
CA PRO A 67 -8.67 -20.82 -10.50
C PRO A 67 -7.35 -20.76 -11.27
N LYS A 68 -7.21 -19.82 -12.21
CA LYS A 68 -5.97 -19.65 -12.98
C LYS A 68 -4.78 -19.27 -12.09
N VAL A 69 -5.01 -18.48 -11.03
CA VAL A 69 -3.98 -18.01 -10.09
C VAL A 69 -3.54 -19.15 -9.18
N ILE A 70 -4.50 -19.85 -8.56
CA ILE A 70 -4.23 -21.01 -7.70
C ILE A 70 -3.47 -22.10 -8.46
N GLU A 71 -3.93 -22.45 -9.67
CA GLU A 71 -3.30 -23.51 -10.47
C GLU A 71 -1.92 -23.12 -10.96
N ALA A 72 -1.67 -21.84 -11.26
CA ALA A 72 -0.32 -21.37 -11.58
C ALA A 72 0.63 -21.51 -10.39
N ALA A 73 0.17 -21.18 -9.17
CA ALA A 73 0.96 -21.34 -7.95
C ALA A 73 1.35 -22.80 -7.70
N LYS A 74 0.37 -23.73 -7.80
CA LYS A 74 0.60 -25.17 -7.61
C LYS A 74 1.63 -25.71 -8.60
N ARG A 75 1.43 -25.46 -9.89
CA ARG A 75 2.37 -25.90 -10.94
C ARG A 75 3.78 -25.36 -10.72
N ALA A 76 3.91 -24.12 -10.28
CA ALA A 76 5.21 -23.53 -10.02
C ALA A 76 5.93 -24.21 -8.84
N VAL A 77 5.19 -24.62 -7.80
CA VAL A 77 5.76 -25.39 -6.68
C VAL A 77 6.18 -26.79 -7.14
N ASP A 78 5.35 -27.48 -7.93
CA ASP A 78 5.66 -28.81 -8.45
C ASP A 78 6.91 -28.79 -9.35
N GLN A 79 7.09 -27.73 -10.14
CA GLN A 79 8.20 -27.59 -11.08
C GLN A 79 9.50 -27.08 -10.43
N TRP A 80 9.41 -26.05 -9.59
CA TRP A 80 10.58 -25.30 -9.09
C TRP A 80 10.85 -25.50 -7.60
N GLY A 81 9.99 -26.20 -6.89
CA GLY A 81 10.02 -26.34 -5.44
C GLY A 81 9.49 -25.10 -4.70
N ALA A 82 9.66 -25.08 -3.38
CA ALA A 82 9.10 -24.01 -2.54
C ALA A 82 9.90 -22.69 -2.58
N SER A 83 11.20 -22.74 -2.87
CA SER A 83 12.10 -21.58 -2.81
C SER A 83 13.36 -21.79 -3.66
N ALA A 84 13.92 -20.70 -4.17
CA ALA A 84 15.23 -20.72 -4.82
C ALA A 84 16.40 -20.74 -3.81
N CYS A 85 16.14 -20.47 -2.52
CA CYS A 85 17.11 -20.46 -1.43
C CYS A 85 18.37 -19.61 -1.71
N GLY A 86 18.21 -18.47 -2.37
CA GLY A 86 19.31 -17.58 -2.73
C GLY A 86 18.86 -16.24 -3.31
N SER A 87 19.79 -15.27 -3.37
CA SER A 87 19.55 -13.99 -4.03
C SER A 87 19.65 -14.12 -5.56
N ARG A 88 19.06 -13.15 -6.28
CA ARG A 88 19.11 -13.12 -7.76
C ARG A 88 20.55 -13.02 -8.29
N LEU A 89 21.43 -12.31 -7.58
CA LEU A 89 22.85 -12.16 -7.96
C LEU A 89 23.63 -13.48 -7.85
N ALA A 90 23.30 -14.31 -6.86
CA ALA A 90 23.99 -15.57 -6.62
C ALA A 90 23.33 -16.73 -7.40
N ASN A 91 22.74 -17.69 -6.70
CA ASN A 91 22.15 -18.90 -7.26
C ASN A 91 20.61 -18.87 -7.31
N GLY A 92 19.96 -17.73 -7.02
CA GLY A 92 18.51 -17.61 -6.85
C GLY A 92 17.72 -17.28 -8.12
N SER A 93 18.39 -16.93 -9.23
CA SER A 93 17.70 -16.56 -10.48
C SER A 93 17.10 -17.77 -11.20
N ARG A 94 15.88 -17.63 -11.71
CA ARG A 94 15.08 -18.68 -12.39
C ARG A 94 14.24 -18.04 -13.49
N ALA A 95 13.83 -18.83 -14.48
CA ALA A 95 13.05 -18.34 -15.64
C ALA A 95 11.74 -17.63 -15.24
N TYR A 96 11.02 -18.13 -14.24
CA TYR A 96 9.78 -17.49 -13.79
C TYR A 96 9.97 -16.05 -13.27
N HIS A 97 11.18 -15.67 -12.86
CA HIS A 97 11.45 -14.28 -12.48
C HIS A 97 11.50 -13.38 -13.69
N THR A 98 12.27 -13.77 -14.71
CA THR A 98 12.48 -12.97 -15.91
C THR A 98 11.20 -12.90 -16.74
N GLU A 99 10.45 -13.99 -16.81
CA GLU A 99 9.13 -14.02 -17.46
C GLU A 99 8.14 -13.04 -16.80
N LEU A 100 8.09 -12.99 -15.47
CA LEU A 100 7.26 -12.01 -14.76
C LEU A 100 7.77 -10.57 -14.96
N GLU A 101 9.09 -10.36 -14.96
CA GLU A 101 9.70 -9.05 -15.22
C GLU A 101 9.35 -8.54 -16.63
N GLU A 102 9.42 -9.39 -17.64
CA GLU A 102 9.07 -9.07 -19.03
C GLU A 102 7.58 -8.72 -19.18
N ASP A 103 6.70 -9.55 -18.62
CA ASP A 103 5.25 -9.33 -18.68
C ASP A 103 4.85 -8.03 -17.95
N LEU A 104 5.47 -7.75 -16.79
CA LEU A 104 5.24 -6.49 -16.05
C LEU A 104 5.75 -5.28 -16.82
N ALA A 105 6.95 -5.35 -17.41
CA ALA A 105 7.50 -4.25 -18.21
C ALA A 105 6.57 -3.93 -19.40
N ALA A 106 6.10 -4.96 -20.10
CA ALA A 106 5.15 -4.80 -21.20
C ALA A 106 3.80 -4.23 -20.74
N PHE A 107 3.26 -4.73 -19.62
CA PHE A 107 2.00 -4.23 -19.04
C PHE A 107 2.10 -2.77 -18.57
N LEU A 108 3.23 -2.36 -18.01
CA LEU A 108 3.42 -1.00 -17.53
C LEU A 108 3.87 -0.03 -18.63
N GLY A 109 4.22 -0.51 -19.83
CA GLY A 109 4.78 0.32 -20.89
C GLY A 109 6.19 0.83 -20.56
N LYS A 110 7.02 -0.02 -19.94
CA LYS A 110 8.41 0.26 -19.56
C LYS A 110 9.37 -0.68 -20.26
N GLU A 111 10.64 -0.27 -20.37
CA GLU A 111 11.66 -1.04 -21.08
C GLU A 111 12.15 -2.27 -20.29
N ALA A 112 12.13 -2.18 -18.96
CA ALA A 112 12.58 -3.22 -18.07
C ALA A 112 11.86 -3.14 -16.72
N CYS A 113 11.88 -4.27 -16.01
CA CYS A 113 11.35 -4.40 -14.67
C CYS A 113 12.27 -5.29 -13.84
N HIS A 114 12.28 -5.08 -12.53
CA HIS A 114 12.89 -5.97 -11.56
C HIS A 114 11.90 -6.35 -10.47
N VAL A 115 11.82 -7.65 -10.17
CA VAL A 115 10.95 -8.19 -9.14
C VAL A 115 11.70 -8.42 -7.83
N THR A 116 11.09 -8.01 -6.72
CA THR A 116 11.62 -8.14 -5.36
C THR A 116 10.72 -9.04 -4.51
N ALA A 117 11.26 -9.52 -3.38
CA ALA A 117 10.54 -10.40 -2.46
C ALA A 117 9.35 -9.73 -1.73
N ALA A 118 9.26 -8.39 -1.71
CA ALA A 118 8.15 -7.66 -1.09
C ALA A 118 7.97 -6.26 -1.69
N GLY A 119 6.73 -5.76 -1.74
CA GLY A 119 6.42 -4.39 -2.18
C GLY A 119 7.18 -3.34 -1.38
N TYR A 120 7.31 -3.56 -0.07
CA TYR A 120 8.10 -2.69 0.80
C TYR A 120 9.55 -2.54 0.31
N LEU A 121 10.18 -3.65 -0.10
CA LEU A 121 11.55 -3.65 -0.62
C LEU A 121 11.63 -2.91 -1.96
N ALA A 122 10.66 -3.14 -2.86
CA ALA A 122 10.60 -2.46 -4.15
C ALA A 122 10.51 -0.93 -4.01
N CYS A 123 9.57 -0.44 -3.21
CA CYS A 123 9.38 1.00 -3.01
C CYS A 123 10.55 1.64 -2.25
N MET A 124 11.14 0.93 -1.29
CA MET A 124 12.33 1.44 -0.58
C MET A 124 13.56 1.50 -1.51
N CYS A 125 13.77 0.49 -2.37
CA CYS A 125 14.94 0.44 -3.24
C CYS A 125 14.84 1.35 -4.47
N SER A 126 13.63 1.69 -4.92
CA SER A 126 13.42 2.67 -6.00
C SER A 126 13.97 4.06 -5.64
N ILE A 127 14.14 4.37 -4.36
CA ILE A 127 14.68 5.65 -3.88
C ILE A 127 16.11 5.48 -3.35
N SER A 128 16.30 4.58 -2.37
CA SER A 128 17.57 4.46 -1.64
C SER A 128 18.75 4.06 -2.51
N SER A 129 18.49 3.50 -3.69
CA SER A 129 19.52 3.12 -4.65
C SER A 129 19.76 4.18 -5.71
N LEU A 130 18.85 5.13 -5.92
CA LEU A 130 19.00 6.25 -6.87
C LEU A 130 19.60 7.49 -6.23
N ALA A 131 19.01 7.92 -5.11
CA ALA A 131 19.41 9.14 -4.42
C ALA A 131 20.57 8.87 -3.46
N ARG A 132 21.46 9.85 -3.31
CA ARG A 132 22.61 9.78 -2.40
C ARG A 132 22.83 11.12 -1.70
N ARG A 133 23.76 11.11 -0.74
CA ARG A 133 24.25 12.34 -0.08
C ARG A 133 24.71 13.36 -1.13
N GLY A 134 24.17 14.57 -1.04
CA GLY A 134 24.41 15.66 -1.99
C GLY A 134 23.19 15.95 -2.88
N ASP A 135 22.33 14.96 -3.11
CA ASP A 135 21.09 15.12 -3.86
C ASP A 135 19.98 15.67 -2.95
N ALA A 136 18.86 16.05 -3.56
CA ALA A 136 17.61 16.40 -2.87
C ALA A 136 16.51 15.38 -3.21
N VAL A 137 15.81 14.89 -2.20
CA VAL A 137 14.62 14.06 -2.34
C VAL A 137 13.43 14.87 -1.85
N ILE A 138 12.55 15.22 -2.79
CA ILE A 138 11.36 16.02 -2.61
C ILE A 138 10.18 15.06 -2.45
N VAL A 139 9.50 15.14 -1.31
CA VAL A 139 8.50 14.14 -0.94
C VAL A 139 7.19 14.77 -0.50
N ASP A 140 6.09 14.12 -0.90
CA ASP A 140 4.82 14.32 -0.23
C ASP A 140 4.90 13.65 1.16
N PRO A 141 4.53 14.32 2.26
CA PRO A 141 4.66 13.75 3.58
C PRO A 141 3.76 12.52 3.83
N ASN A 142 2.72 12.33 3.02
CA ASN A 142 1.73 11.26 3.17
C ASN A 142 2.09 9.98 2.40
N ILE A 143 3.27 9.94 1.75
CA ILE A 143 3.75 8.71 1.08
C ILE A 143 3.85 7.53 2.04
N HIS A 144 3.78 6.32 1.48
CA HIS A 144 3.87 5.10 2.27
C HIS A 144 5.21 4.95 3.01
N SER A 145 5.18 4.31 4.19
CA SER A 145 6.36 4.11 5.05
C SER A 145 7.57 3.48 4.35
N SER A 146 7.34 2.61 3.35
CA SER A 146 8.44 2.02 2.58
C SER A 146 9.21 3.04 1.75
N LEU A 147 8.51 4.03 1.19
CA LEU A 147 9.16 5.12 0.47
C LEU A 147 9.90 6.00 1.46
N TRP A 148 9.30 6.32 2.61
CA TRP A 148 9.97 7.04 3.71
C TRP A 148 11.28 6.36 4.14
N ASP A 149 11.29 5.04 4.31
CA ASP A 149 12.53 4.31 4.61
C ASP A 149 13.55 4.43 3.47
N GLY A 150 13.11 4.41 2.21
CA GLY A 150 13.95 4.64 1.05
C GLY A 150 14.60 6.04 1.06
N VAL A 151 13.80 7.07 1.38
CA VAL A 151 14.23 8.46 1.53
C VAL A 151 15.27 8.57 2.64
N LEU A 152 15.00 8.02 3.82
CA LEU A 152 15.91 8.06 4.96
C LEU A 152 17.22 7.33 4.70
N LEU A 153 17.16 6.15 4.06
CA LEU A 153 18.34 5.35 3.74
C LEU A 153 19.23 5.97 2.65
N SER A 154 18.67 6.82 1.78
CA SER A 154 19.44 7.51 0.73
C SER A 154 20.51 8.46 1.29
N GLY A 155 20.28 9.02 2.49
CA GLY A 155 21.13 10.07 3.05
C GLY A 155 21.10 11.40 2.29
N ALA A 156 20.20 11.56 1.32
CA ALA A 156 19.97 12.80 0.58
C ALA A 156 19.32 13.88 1.47
N LYS A 157 19.33 15.13 1.00
CA LYS A 157 18.59 16.23 1.64
C LYS A 157 17.08 15.95 1.46
N ILE A 158 16.32 15.94 2.55
CA ILE A 158 14.88 15.67 2.51
C ILE A 158 14.14 17.00 2.47
N GLU A 159 13.36 17.21 1.43
CA GLU A 159 12.49 18.36 1.27
C GLU A 159 11.03 17.91 1.18
N ARG A 160 10.11 18.66 1.79
CA ARG A 160 8.69 18.30 1.86
C ARG A 160 7.85 19.40 1.27
N PHE A 161 6.97 19.05 0.34
CA PHE A 161 5.92 19.94 -0.13
C PHE A 161 4.58 19.53 0.51
N ALA A 162 3.61 20.45 0.57
CA ALA A 162 2.30 20.14 1.13
C ALA A 162 1.59 19.06 0.29
N HIS A 163 0.82 18.20 0.96
CA HIS A 163 0.19 17.03 0.33
C HIS A 163 -0.65 17.43 -0.90
N ASN A 164 -0.34 16.84 -2.05
CA ASN A 164 -0.96 17.13 -3.35
C ASN A 164 -0.94 18.62 -3.81
N ASP A 165 -0.11 19.47 -3.21
CA ASP A 165 -0.03 20.90 -3.52
C ASP A 165 1.11 21.22 -4.51
N MET A 166 0.75 21.47 -5.77
CA MET A 166 1.72 21.77 -6.83
C MET A 166 2.32 23.18 -6.73
N ASP A 167 1.64 24.13 -6.09
CA ASP A 167 2.21 25.46 -5.83
C ASP A 167 3.29 25.37 -4.76
N SER A 168 3.05 24.56 -3.71
CA SER A 168 4.06 24.25 -2.70
C SER A 168 5.26 23.53 -3.32
N LEU A 169 5.03 22.57 -4.23
CA LEU A 169 6.09 21.87 -4.95
C LEU A 169 6.92 22.83 -5.81
N ALA A 170 6.25 23.69 -6.60
CA ALA A 170 6.91 24.64 -7.48
C ALA A 170 7.79 25.64 -6.71
N LYS A 171 7.28 26.20 -5.60
CA LYS A 171 8.05 27.10 -4.72
C LYS A 171 9.30 26.42 -4.18
N LEU A 172 9.15 25.20 -3.66
CA LEU A 172 10.26 24.42 -3.13
C LEU A 172 11.33 24.13 -4.20
N LEU A 173 10.92 23.68 -5.38
CA LEU A 173 11.85 23.38 -6.48
C LEU A 173 12.61 24.63 -6.95
N ALA A 174 11.98 25.80 -6.93
CA ALA A 174 12.61 27.07 -7.29
C ALA A 174 13.70 27.53 -6.30
N GLU A 175 13.64 27.08 -5.05
CA GLU A 175 14.62 27.42 -4.01
C GLU A 175 15.85 26.49 -4.00
N LEU A 176 15.77 25.32 -4.67
CA LEU A 176 16.86 24.36 -4.74
C LEU A 176 17.91 24.77 -5.78
N ASP A 177 19.16 24.34 -5.56
CA ASP A 177 20.24 24.58 -6.51
C ASP A 177 19.90 23.92 -7.87
N PRO A 178 19.89 24.67 -8.99
CA PRO A 178 19.66 24.11 -10.32
C PRO A 178 20.58 22.93 -10.66
N LYS A 179 21.83 22.92 -10.18
CA LYS A 179 22.82 21.86 -10.44
C LYS A 179 22.66 20.64 -9.52
N GLN A 180 21.90 20.76 -8.45
CA GLN A 180 21.66 19.65 -7.53
C GLN A 180 20.76 18.61 -8.21
N ALA A 181 21.11 17.33 -8.11
CA ALA A 181 20.26 16.24 -8.57
C ALA A 181 19.01 16.14 -7.66
N LYS A 182 17.84 15.94 -8.26
CA LYS A 182 16.54 15.98 -7.58
C LYS A 182 15.75 14.72 -7.88
N VAL A 183 15.09 14.18 -6.86
CA VAL A 183 14.15 13.07 -7.00
C VAL A 183 12.84 13.46 -6.32
N ILE A 184 11.73 13.46 -7.07
CA ILE A 184 10.37 13.66 -6.56
C ILE A 184 9.75 12.28 -6.32
N VAL A 185 9.19 12.07 -5.14
CA VAL A 185 8.59 10.78 -4.73
C VAL A 185 7.16 11.00 -4.27
N VAL A 186 6.24 10.23 -4.87
CA VAL A 186 4.80 10.25 -4.52
C VAL A 186 4.19 8.85 -4.55
N ASP A 187 3.12 8.66 -3.78
CA ASP A 187 2.18 7.56 -4.01
C ASP A 187 1.30 7.95 -5.21
N GLY A 188 1.04 7.02 -6.13
CA GLY A 188 0.05 7.25 -7.19
C GLY A 188 -1.37 7.36 -6.61
N VAL A 189 -1.68 6.48 -5.66
CA VAL A 189 -2.87 6.54 -4.81
C VAL A 189 -2.44 6.44 -3.35
N TYR A 190 -2.71 7.48 -2.58
CA TYR A 190 -2.34 7.57 -1.17
C TYR A 190 -3.22 6.63 -0.33
N SER A 191 -2.59 5.66 0.34
CA SER A 191 -3.29 4.49 0.88
C SER A 191 -4.29 4.75 2.03
N MET A 192 -4.13 5.86 2.75
CA MET A 192 -5.01 6.25 3.87
C MET A 192 -6.12 7.17 3.41
N GLU A 193 -5.81 8.13 2.54
CA GLU A 193 -6.73 9.14 2.05
C GLU A 193 -7.56 8.67 0.86
N GLY A 194 -6.99 7.77 0.05
CA GLY A 194 -7.51 7.38 -1.25
C GLY A 194 -7.37 8.47 -2.32
N HIS A 195 -6.69 9.58 -2.01
CA HIS A 195 -6.36 10.64 -2.96
C HIS A 195 -5.46 10.12 -4.09
N VAL A 196 -5.53 10.77 -5.24
CA VAL A 196 -4.71 10.47 -6.42
C VAL A 196 -3.71 11.61 -6.62
N ALA A 197 -2.45 11.32 -6.90
CA ALA A 197 -1.45 12.34 -7.16
C ALA A 197 -1.76 13.11 -8.46
N PRO A 198 -1.58 14.45 -8.50
CA PRO A 198 -1.75 15.27 -9.71
C PRO A 198 -0.54 15.11 -10.65
N LEU A 199 -0.38 13.89 -11.19
CA LEU A 199 0.80 13.52 -11.97
C LEU A 199 1.07 14.41 -13.19
N PRO A 200 0.08 14.87 -13.98
CA PRO A 200 0.34 15.75 -15.13
C PRO A 200 1.11 17.02 -14.77
N GLN A 201 0.66 17.75 -13.75
CA GLN A 201 1.34 18.96 -13.28
C GLN A 201 2.68 18.65 -12.61
N LEU A 202 2.75 17.54 -11.86
CA LEU A 202 3.97 17.12 -11.20
C LEU A 202 5.09 16.83 -12.20
N VAL A 203 4.81 16.10 -13.29
CA VAL A 203 5.85 15.78 -14.29
C VAL A 203 6.26 17.02 -15.10
N GLU A 204 5.37 17.99 -15.32
CA GLU A 204 5.73 19.29 -15.94
C GLU A 204 6.75 20.05 -15.07
N LEU A 205 6.51 20.10 -13.76
CA LEU A 205 7.46 20.68 -12.80
C LEU A 205 8.76 19.87 -12.75
N ALA A 206 8.68 18.54 -12.75
CA ALA A 206 9.85 17.68 -12.72
C ALA A 206 10.76 17.94 -13.93
N GLU A 207 10.19 18.04 -15.13
CA GLU A 207 10.93 18.34 -16.36
C GLU A 207 11.54 19.74 -16.32
N GLN A 208 10.78 20.75 -15.89
CA GLN A 208 11.26 22.13 -15.75
C GLN A 208 12.47 22.24 -14.82
N TYR A 209 12.50 21.46 -13.74
CA TYR A 209 13.54 21.51 -12.71
C TYR A 209 14.54 20.34 -12.78
N GLN A 210 14.48 19.55 -13.85
CA GLN A 210 15.36 18.41 -14.12
C GLN A 210 15.38 17.37 -12.97
N ALA A 211 14.20 17.08 -12.42
CA ALA A 211 14.00 16.10 -11.36
C ALA A 211 13.53 14.75 -11.92
N VAL A 212 14.03 13.68 -11.33
CA VAL A 212 13.55 12.30 -11.53
C VAL A 212 12.24 12.12 -10.76
N VAL A 213 11.27 11.41 -11.33
CA VAL A 213 10.00 11.07 -10.68
C VAL A 213 9.92 9.58 -10.35
N VAL A 214 9.59 9.27 -9.10
CA VAL A 214 9.30 7.92 -8.61
C VAL A 214 7.84 7.87 -8.15
N VAL A 215 7.04 6.98 -8.73
CA VAL A 215 5.63 6.79 -8.39
C VAL A 215 5.40 5.37 -7.84
N ASP A 216 4.77 5.28 -6.66
CA ASP A 216 4.26 4.00 -6.14
C ASP A 216 2.84 3.74 -6.64
N GLU A 217 2.69 2.74 -7.51
CA GLU A 217 1.43 2.30 -8.13
C GLU A 217 0.75 1.17 -7.33
N ALA A 218 1.18 0.85 -6.11
CA ALA A 218 0.67 -0.33 -5.39
C ALA A 218 -0.87 -0.31 -5.20
N HIS A 219 -1.47 0.87 -5.03
CA HIS A 219 -2.92 1.03 -4.83
C HIS A 219 -3.71 1.31 -6.12
N SER A 220 -3.03 1.49 -7.24
CA SER A 220 -3.62 1.90 -8.52
C SER A 220 -3.46 0.84 -9.61
N ILE A 221 -2.42 0.01 -9.57
CA ILE A 221 -2.28 -1.13 -10.48
C ILE A 221 -3.43 -2.12 -10.28
N GLY A 222 -4.03 -2.56 -11.39
CA GLY A 222 -5.26 -3.33 -11.46
C GLY A 222 -6.55 -2.53 -11.20
N VAL A 223 -6.47 -1.25 -10.82
CA VAL A 223 -7.64 -0.46 -10.36
C VAL A 223 -7.92 0.74 -11.25
N LEU A 224 -6.89 1.52 -11.56
CA LEU A 224 -6.97 2.75 -12.34
C LEU A 224 -6.31 2.58 -13.71
N GLY A 225 -6.60 3.52 -14.61
CA GLY A 225 -6.07 3.49 -15.98
C GLY A 225 -6.73 2.45 -16.87
N ARG A 226 -6.38 2.50 -18.16
CA ARG A 226 -6.87 1.54 -19.15
C ARG A 226 -6.40 0.14 -18.77
N ASP A 227 -7.32 -0.81 -18.74
CA ASP A 227 -7.07 -2.22 -18.39
C ASP A 227 -6.34 -2.40 -17.04
N GLY A 228 -6.51 -1.45 -16.11
CA GLY A 228 -5.87 -1.49 -14.79
C GLY A 228 -4.37 -1.18 -14.79
N ARG A 229 -3.84 -0.44 -15.77
CA ARG A 229 -2.39 -0.15 -15.85
C ARG A 229 -1.86 0.82 -14.78
N GLY A 230 -2.72 1.49 -14.04
CA GLY A 230 -2.35 2.40 -12.97
C GLY A 230 -2.61 3.88 -13.27
N VAL A 231 -2.26 4.75 -12.32
CA VAL A 231 -2.51 6.20 -12.42
C VAL A 231 -1.61 6.86 -13.46
N CYS A 232 -0.40 6.36 -13.69
CA CYS A 232 0.50 6.86 -14.72
C CYS A 232 -0.12 6.72 -16.13
N ASP A 233 -0.76 5.57 -16.40
CA ASP A 233 -1.48 5.33 -17.66
C ASP A 233 -2.76 6.18 -17.71
N GLN A 234 -3.54 6.21 -16.63
CA GLN A 234 -4.74 7.06 -16.54
C GLN A 234 -4.46 8.54 -16.85
N SER A 235 -3.31 9.02 -16.39
CA SER A 235 -2.88 10.42 -16.53
C SER A 235 -2.14 10.68 -17.84
N GLY A 236 -1.87 9.65 -18.66
CA GLY A 236 -1.13 9.79 -19.91
C GLY A 236 0.34 10.16 -19.74
N VAL A 237 0.92 9.95 -18.55
CA VAL A 237 2.30 10.36 -18.21
C VAL A 237 3.27 9.22 -18.02
N THR A 238 2.88 7.97 -18.29
CA THR A 238 3.76 6.79 -18.13
C THR A 238 5.15 6.99 -18.72
N GLY A 239 5.27 7.56 -19.92
CA GLY A 239 6.57 7.82 -20.57
C GLY A 239 7.43 8.91 -19.90
N ARG A 240 6.84 9.76 -19.05
CA ARG A 240 7.44 10.92 -18.38
C ARG A 240 7.75 10.66 -16.89
N VAL A 241 7.57 9.42 -16.42
CA VAL A 241 7.90 8.99 -15.06
C VAL A 241 9.08 8.04 -15.12
N GLU A 242 10.18 8.31 -14.43
CA GLU A 242 11.40 7.50 -14.56
C GLU A 242 11.24 6.11 -13.95
N LEU A 243 10.72 6.02 -12.72
CA LEU A 243 10.48 4.75 -12.04
C LEU A 243 9.04 4.62 -11.57
N ILE A 244 8.47 3.45 -11.85
CA ILE A 244 7.22 2.98 -11.26
C ILE A 244 7.56 1.81 -10.33
N CYS A 245 7.18 1.91 -9.06
CA CYS A 245 7.26 0.78 -8.13
C CYS A 245 5.88 0.34 -7.67
N GLY A 246 5.79 -0.85 -7.09
CA GLY A 246 4.52 -1.32 -6.55
C GLY A 246 4.61 -2.68 -5.86
N SER A 247 3.45 -3.20 -5.47
CA SER A 247 3.34 -4.44 -4.71
C SER A 247 2.38 -5.44 -5.33
N PHE A 248 2.69 -6.72 -5.15
CA PHE A 248 1.80 -7.81 -5.55
C PHE A 248 0.72 -8.14 -4.52
N SER A 249 0.83 -7.63 -3.28
CA SER A 249 -0.05 -7.95 -2.13
C SER A 249 -1.45 -7.38 -2.18
N LYS A 250 -1.86 -6.87 -3.35
CA LYS A 250 -3.11 -6.16 -3.58
C LYS A 250 -3.83 -6.76 -4.79
N ALA A 251 -4.00 -6.00 -5.86
CA ALA A 251 -4.72 -6.44 -7.06
C ALA A 251 -4.10 -7.67 -7.74
N LEU A 252 -2.78 -7.88 -7.61
CA LEU A 252 -2.05 -9.00 -8.21
C LEU A 252 -2.03 -10.27 -7.34
N ALA A 253 -2.78 -10.30 -6.23
CA ALA A 253 -3.10 -11.50 -5.46
C ALA A 253 -1.89 -12.40 -5.11
N SER A 254 -0.76 -11.79 -4.73
CA SER A 254 0.48 -12.51 -4.40
C SER A 254 1.33 -11.73 -3.39
N THR A 255 2.49 -12.23 -2.98
CA THR A 255 3.47 -11.47 -2.19
C THR A 255 4.67 -11.10 -3.05
N GLY A 256 5.19 -9.89 -2.92
CA GLY A 256 6.30 -9.41 -3.74
C GLY A 256 6.12 -7.95 -4.13
N GLY A 257 7.05 -7.45 -4.91
CA GLY A 257 6.99 -6.10 -5.47
C GLY A 257 7.79 -5.99 -6.74
N PHE A 258 7.69 -4.83 -7.39
CA PHE A 258 8.39 -4.56 -8.64
C PHE A 258 8.88 -3.13 -8.70
N VAL A 259 9.94 -2.92 -9.48
CA VAL A 259 10.40 -1.60 -9.93
C VAL A 259 10.58 -1.66 -11.44
N ALA A 260 9.90 -0.79 -12.18
CA ALA A 260 9.91 -0.72 -13.63
C ALA A 260 10.34 0.66 -14.09
N GLY A 261 11.11 0.72 -15.19
CA GLY A 261 11.73 1.95 -15.67
C GLY A 261 12.46 1.74 -16.99
N SER A 262 13.38 2.64 -17.32
CA SER A 262 14.32 2.42 -18.41
C SER A 262 15.26 1.26 -18.10
N ARG A 263 15.76 0.58 -19.14
CA ARG A 263 16.71 -0.52 -18.97
C ARG A 263 17.95 -0.08 -18.20
N ALA A 264 18.46 1.12 -18.50
CA ALA A 264 19.61 1.69 -17.81
C ALA A 264 19.38 1.81 -16.29
N MET A 265 18.21 2.31 -15.87
CA MET A 265 17.90 2.45 -14.45
C MET A 265 17.69 1.11 -13.76
N ILE A 266 17.03 0.15 -14.42
CA ILE A 266 16.83 -1.18 -13.84
C ILE A 266 18.16 -1.94 -13.69
N GLU A 267 19.06 -1.88 -14.68
CA GLU A 267 20.40 -2.48 -14.56
C GLU A 267 21.26 -1.77 -13.51
N TYR A 268 21.10 -0.45 -13.36
CA TYR A 268 21.73 0.30 -12.27
C TYR A 268 21.25 -0.19 -10.90
N LEU A 269 19.94 -0.37 -10.71
CA LEU A 269 19.37 -0.95 -9.48
C LEU A 269 19.89 -2.35 -9.21
N ARG A 270 19.94 -3.23 -10.22
CA ARG A 270 20.47 -4.60 -10.10
C ARG A 270 21.94 -4.63 -9.66
N SER A 271 22.70 -3.58 -9.98
CA SER A 271 24.14 -3.48 -9.69
C SER A 271 24.47 -2.73 -8.40
N ASN A 272 23.60 -1.84 -7.91
CA ASN A 272 23.90 -0.93 -6.81
C ASN A 272 22.97 -1.07 -5.60
N SER A 273 21.78 -1.66 -5.77
CA SER A 273 20.83 -1.77 -4.68
C SER A 273 21.18 -2.94 -3.76
N ARG A 274 21.62 -2.63 -2.54
CA ARG A 274 21.92 -3.64 -1.51
C ARG A 274 20.70 -4.51 -1.19
N GLN A 275 19.52 -3.91 -1.21
CA GLN A 275 18.24 -4.54 -0.89
C GLN A 275 17.80 -5.53 -1.99
N ILE A 276 18.24 -5.32 -3.24
CA ILE A 276 18.08 -6.28 -4.33
C ILE A 276 19.17 -7.35 -4.28
N ILE A 277 20.43 -6.94 -4.12
CA ILE A 277 21.60 -7.81 -4.24
C ILE A 277 21.70 -8.82 -3.09
N PHE A 278 21.42 -8.37 -1.86
CA PHE A 278 21.59 -9.16 -0.63
C PHE A 278 20.28 -9.67 -0.03
N SER A 279 19.19 -9.69 -0.83
CA SER A 279 17.91 -10.30 -0.45
C SER A 279 17.68 -11.59 -1.21
N ALA A 280 17.02 -12.57 -0.56
CA ALA A 280 16.51 -13.75 -1.24
C ALA A 280 15.52 -13.34 -2.35
N ALA A 281 15.49 -14.12 -3.42
CA ALA A 281 14.53 -13.96 -4.50
C ALA A 281 13.10 -14.36 -4.06
N ILE A 282 12.09 -13.83 -4.75
CA ILE A 282 10.69 -14.21 -4.55
C ILE A 282 10.47 -15.71 -4.81
N SER A 283 9.51 -16.34 -4.14
CA SER A 283 9.23 -17.77 -4.34
C SER A 283 8.59 -18.05 -5.71
N PRO A 284 8.74 -19.28 -6.25
CA PRO A 284 8.09 -19.67 -7.50
C PRO A 284 6.56 -19.49 -7.47
N ALA A 285 5.93 -19.92 -6.36
CA ALA A 285 4.49 -19.82 -6.17
C ALA A 285 4.01 -18.36 -6.24
N ALA A 286 4.73 -17.45 -5.57
CA ALA A 286 4.36 -16.05 -5.53
C ALA A 286 4.56 -15.37 -6.90
N ALA A 287 5.68 -15.63 -7.58
CA ALA A 287 5.90 -15.09 -8.93
C ALA A 287 4.84 -15.59 -9.93
N ALA A 288 4.54 -16.89 -9.91
CA ALA A 288 3.53 -17.48 -10.80
C ALA A 288 2.11 -16.97 -10.51
N SER A 289 1.77 -16.78 -9.23
CA SER A 289 0.48 -16.19 -8.84
C SER A 289 0.33 -14.76 -9.37
N ALA A 290 1.35 -13.92 -9.18
CA ALA A 290 1.35 -12.54 -9.65
C ALA A 290 1.24 -12.47 -11.18
N ARG A 291 2.00 -13.31 -11.89
CA ARG A 291 1.94 -13.40 -13.36
C ARG A 291 0.57 -13.85 -13.87
N ALA A 292 -0.03 -14.85 -13.23
CA ALA A 292 -1.37 -15.31 -13.59
C ALA A 292 -2.44 -14.26 -13.30
N ALA A 293 -2.34 -13.55 -12.17
CA ALA A 293 -3.25 -12.45 -11.85
C ALA A 293 -3.12 -11.31 -12.87
N LEU A 294 -1.90 -10.95 -13.27
CA LEU A 294 -1.63 -9.99 -14.33
C LEU A 294 -2.29 -10.41 -15.65
N GLY A 295 -2.23 -11.70 -16.00
CA GLY A 295 -2.93 -12.24 -17.17
C GLY A 295 -4.45 -12.12 -17.07
N VAL A 296 -5.03 -12.41 -15.91
CA VAL A 296 -6.48 -12.28 -15.65
C VAL A 296 -6.94 -10.83 -15.79
N ILE A 297 -6.21 -9.87 -15.20
CA ILE A 297 -6.52 -8.43 -15.27
C ILE A 297 -6.68 -7.95 -16.72
N GLN A 298 -5.86 -8.48 -17.63
CA GLN A 298 -5.86 -8.06 -19.04
C GLN A 298 -7.00 -8.65 -19.88
N VAL A 299 -7.63 -9.74 -19.44
CA VAL A 299 -8.59 -10.50 -20.28
C VAL A 299 -9.96 -10.72 -19.65
N GLU A 300 -10.13 -10.43 -18.36
CA GLU A 300 -11.38 -10.59 -17.59
C GLU A 300 -11.81 -9.24 -16.98
N PRO A 301 -12.40 -8.32 -17.77
CA PRO A 301 -12.78 -6.98 -17.30
C PRO A 301 -13.87 -6.98 -16.22
N GLU A 302 -14.63 -8.06 -16.08
CA GLU A 302 -15.75 -8.15 -15.14
C GLU A 302 -15.35 -7.95 -13.67
N HIS A 303 -14.10 -8.30 -13.30
CA HIS A 303 -13.59 -8.06 -11.94
C HIS A 303 -13.44 -6.56 -11.67
N HIS A 304 -12.94 -5.81 -12.66
CA HIS A 304 -12.79 -4.36 -12.58
C HIS A 304 -14.17 -3.67 -12.57
N GLU A 305 -15.08 -4.09 -13.43
CA GLU A 305 -16.45 -3.56 -13.48
C GLU A 305 -17.19 -3.75 -12.14
N ARG A 306 -17.10 -4.96 -11.55
CA ARG A 306 -17.67 -5.24 -10.22
C ARG A 306 -17.06 -4.38 -9.13
N LEU A 307 -15.74 -4.21 -9.13
CA LEU A 307 -15.05 -3.35 -8.17
C LEU A 307 -15.61 -1.92 -8.21
N TRP A 308 -15.76 -1.34 -9.40
CA TRP A 308 -16.27 0.02 -9.56
C TRP A 308 -17.77 0.14 -9.27
N ALA A 309 -18.57 -0.89 -9.55
CA ALA A 309 -19.97 -0.94 -9.11
C ALA A 309 -20.05 -0.92 -7.57
N ASN A 310 -19.25 -1.74 -6.90
CA ASN A 310 -19.19 -1.81 -5.43
C ASN A 310 -18.68 -0.51 -4.80
N TYR A 311 -17.69 0.16 -5.42
CA TYR A 311 -17.23 1.47 -5.00
C TYR A 311 -18.35 2.52 -5.07
N ARG A 312 -19.07 2.60 -6.20
CA ARG A 312 -20.19 3.54 -6.36
C ARG A 312 -21.29 3.28 -5.33
N HIS A 313 -21.58 2.00 -5.06
CA HIS A 313 -22.58 1.61 -4.07
C HIS A 313 -22.19 2.03 -2.65
N LEU A 314 -20.97 1.70 -2.21
CA LEU A 314 -20.51 2.11 -0.88
C LEU A 314 -20.40 3.64 -0.75
N LYS A 315 -19.87 4.32 -1.78
CA LYS A 315 -19.81 5.79 -1.82
C LYS A 315 -21.20 6.41 -1.61
N ALA A 316 -22.22 5.93 -2.31
CA ALA A 316 -23.59 6.41 -2.15
C ALA A 316 -24.14 6.19 -0.73
N ILE A 317 -23.78 5.06 -0.09
CA ILE A 317 -24.12 4.80 1.32
C ILE A 317 -23.45 5.82 2.24
N LEU A 318 -22.13 6.05 2.07
CA LEU A 318 -21.38 7.01 2.90
C LEU A 318 -21.93 8.43 2.76
N GLU A 319 -22.26 8.84 1.53
CA GLU A 319 -22.88 10.14 1.24
C GLU A 319 -24.26 10.27 1.89
N LYS A 320 -25.11 9.25 1.80
CA LYS A 320 -26.44 9.22 2.43
C LYS A 320 -26.37 9.29 3.95
N LEU A 321 -25.33 8.72 4.56
CA LEU A 321 -25.09 8.79 6.00
C LEU A 321 -24.38 10.09 6.43
N GLY A 322 -23.95 10.93 5.48
CA GLY A 322 -23.19 12.15 5.76
C GLY A 322 -21.83 11.88 6.42
N LEU A 323 -21.20 10.73 6.11
CA LEU A 323 -19.87 10.39 6.62
C LEU A 323 -18.78 11.05 5.77
N ASP A 324 -17.74 11.58 6.43
CA ASP A 324 -16.57 12.11 5.74
C ASP A 324 -15.69 10.96 5.24
N TYR A 325 -15.50 10.89 3.92
CA TYR A 325 -14.61 9.93 3.28
C TYR A 325 -13.50 10.60 2.47
N TRP A 326 -13.23 11.88 2.78
CA TRP A 326 -12.28 12.74 2.07
C TRP A 326 -12.49 12.82 0.57
N SER A 327 -13.72 12.59 0.11
CA SER A 327 -14.04 12.56 -1.32
C SER A 327 -13.13 11.63 -2.13
N SER A 328 -12.62 10.56 -1.49
CA SER A 328 -11.72 9.60 -2.13
C SER A 328 -12.31 9.12 -3.46
N PRO A 329 -11.59 9.30 -4.58
CA PRO A 329 -12.05 8.85 -5.89
C PRO A 329 -11.74 7.35 -6.15
N THR A 330 -11.29 6.60 -5.14
CA THR A 330 -10.78 5.24 -5.30
C THR A 330 -11.52 4.22 -4.43
N PRO A 331 -11.43 2.92 -4.73
CA PRO A 331 -11.99 1.85 -3.89
C PRO A 331 -11.48 1.79 -2.44
N ALA A 332 -10.45 2.55 -2.08
CA ALA A 332 -10.07 2.81 -0.70
C ALA A 332 -10.90 4.01 -0.18
N LEU A 333 -11.93 3.70 0.61
CA LEU A 333 -12.89 4.67 1.14
C LEU A 333 -12.67 4.81 2.65
N PRO A 334 -11.82 5.73 3.12
CA PRO A 334 -11.67 5.99 4.55
C PRO A 334 -12.98 6.54 5.13
N ILE A 335 -13.25 6.28 6.41
CA ILE A 335 -14.34 6.92 7.15
C ILE A 335 -13.71 7.74 8.26
N VAL A 336 -13.59 9.04 8.02
CA VAL A 336 -12.86 9.99 8.86
C VAL A 336 -13.75 10.40 10.02
N VAL A 337 -13.33 10.03 11.23
CA VAL A 337 -14.07 10.31 12.46
C VAL A 337 -13.48 11.52 13.18
N GLY A 338 -12.15 11.67 13.12
CA GLY A 338 -11.40 12.79 13.69
C GLY A 338 -11.28 12.79 15.22
N ASP A 339 -11.90 11.80 15.87
CA ASP A 339 -11.79 11.57 17.31
C ASP A 339 -11.52 10.09 17.59
N LYS A 340 -10.48 9.84 18.38
CA LYS A 340 -10.00 8.49 18.70
C LYS A 340 -11.02 7.64 19.46
N GLU A 341 -11.73 8.21 20.42
CA GLU A 341 -12.70 7.46 21.23
C GLU A 341 -13.94 7.13 20.41
N LYS A 342 -14.45 8.09 19.64
CA LYS A 342 -15.55 7.85 18.70
C LYS A 342 -15.17 6.79 17.66
N CYS A 343 -13.96 6.87 17.11
CA CYS A 343 -13.47 5.90 16.14
C CYS A 343 -13.40 4.49 16.74
N TYR A 344 -12.94 4.36 17.99
CA TYR A 344 -12.95 3.08 18.72
C TYR A 344 -14.37 2.52 18.89
N TRP A 345 -15.34 3.34 19.30
CA TRP A 345 -16.72 2.88 19.49
C TRP A 345 -17.41 2.53 18.17
N MET A 346 -17.10 3.23 17.09
CA MET A 346 -17.56 2.84 15.76
C MET A 346 -16.97 1.49 15.34
N TRP A 347 -15.63 1.35 15.40
CA TRP A 347 -14.92 0.10 15.08
C TRP A 347 -15.47 -1.08 15.88
N LYS A 348 -15.62 -0.92 17.20
CA LYS A 348 -16.15 -1.96 18.09
C LYS A 348 -17.58 -2.35 17.74
N THR A 349 -18.41 -1.38 17.36
CA THR A 349 -19.79 -1.68 16.95
C THR A 349 -19.82 -2.45 15.65
N LEU A 350 -19.03 -2.06 14.65
CA LEU A 350 -18.91 -2.79 13.38
C LEU A 350 -18.42 -4.22 13.62
N TRP A 351 -17.44 -4.39 14.50
CA TRP A 351 -16.97 -5.72 14.93
C TRP A 351 -18.10 -6.57 15.51
N GLU A 352 -18.87 -6.01 16.46
CA GLU A 352 -20.02 -6.68 17.07
C GLU A 352 -21.13 -7.01 16.06
N GLN A 353 -21.24 -6.24 14.97
CA GLN A 353 -22.16 -6.49 13.84
C GLN A 353 -21.59 -7.46 12.78
N GLY A 354 -20.39 -8.02 13.00
CA GLY A 354 -19.79 -8.98 12.08
C GLY A 354 -19.07 -8.34 10.89
N PHE A 355 -18.52 -7.13 11.03
CA PHE A 355 -17.69 -6.49 10.02
C PHE A 355 -16.26 -6.30 10.50
N PHE A 356 -15.31 -6.82 9.74
CA PHE A 356 -13.89 -6.64 9.99
C PHE A 356 -13.43 -5.36 9.30
N THR A 357 -13.11 -4.34 10.09
CA THR A 357 -12.53 -3.07 9.65
C THR A 357 -11.27 -2.78 10.45
N VAL A 358 -10.45 -1.86 9.94
CA VAL A 358 -9.22 -1.42 10.62
C VAL A 358 -9.40 0.02 11.09
N MET A 359 -9.05 0.27 12.35
CA MET A 359 -8.93 1.62 12.88
C MET A 359 -7.51 2.14 12.62
N SER A 360 -7.40 3.28 11.95
CA SER A 360 -6.13 3.98 11.71
C SER A 360 -6.06 5.22 12.59
N LEU A 361 -5.01 5.28 13.41
CA LEU A 361 -4.75 6.34 14.39
C LEU A 361 -3.34 6.93 14.14
N PRO A 362 -3.04 8.13 14.64
CA PRO A 362 -1.68 8.66 14.64
C PRO A 362 -0.67 7.66 15.25
N PRO A 363 0.54 7.50 14.67
CA PRO A 363 1.09 8.27 13.55
C PRO A 363 0.70 7.77 12.15
N GLY A 364 -0.16 6.75 12.02
CA GLY A 364 -0.56 6.20 10.72
C GLY A 364 -1.46 7.11 9.89
N VAL A 365 -2.05 8.13 10.52
CA VAL A 365 -2.81 9.22 9.89
C VAL A 365 -2.49 10.54 10.60
N PRO A 366 -2.77 11.70 9.99
CA PRO A 366 -2.55 13.00 10.64
C PRO A 366 -3.29 13.13 11.99
N PRO A 367 -2.75 13.88 12.97
CA PRO A 367 -3.44 14.16 14.22
C PRO A 367 -4.85 14.75 14.01
N GLY A 368 -5.83 14.26 14.78
CA GLY A 368 -7.23 14.68 14.66
C GLY A 368 -7.93 14.19 13.38
N LYS A 369 -7.35 13.21 12.70
CA LYS A 369 -7.91 12.54 11.51
C LYS A 369 -8.05 11.03 11.72
N ASP A 370 -8.28 10.59 12.96
CA ASP A 370 -8.55 9.20 13.29
C ASP A 370 -9.70 8.66 12.43
N LEU A 371 -9.51 7.48 11.81
CA LEU A 371 -10.43 6.97 10.79
C LEU A 371 -10.61 5.47 10.86
N LEU A 372 -11.71 4.98 10.29
CA LEU A 372 -11.87 3.57 9.91
C LEU A 372 -11.42 3.42 8.47
N ARG A 373 -10.40 2.60 8.24
CA ARG A 373 -9.93 2.31 6.89
C ARG A 373 -10.83 1.24 6.29
N CYS A 374 -11.69 1.66 5.36
CA CYS A 374 -12.52 0.77 4.59
C CYS A 374 -12.05 0.71 3.14
N ALA A 375 -12.26 -0.45 2.52
CA ALA A 375 -11.99 -0.66 1.10
C ALA A 375 -12.97 -1.71 0.56
N VAL A 376 -13.44 -1.49 -0.67
CA VAL A 376 -14.28 -2.46 -1.37
C VAL A 376 -13.43 -3.34 -2.28
N THR A 377 -13.99 -4.50 -2.60
CA THR A 377 -13.43 -5.46 -3.55
C THR A 377 -14.50 -5.88 -4.55
N ALA A 378 -14.08 -6.47 -5.66
CA ALA A 378 -14.97 -7.11 -6.64
C ALA A 378 -15.78 -8.29 -6.07
N MET A 379 -15.40 -8.82 -4.89
CA MET A 379 -16.07 -9.95 -4.23
C MET A 379 -17.28 -9.53 -3.39
N HIS A 380 -17.44 -8.24 -3.08
CA HIS A 380 -18.59 -7.77 -2.31
C HIS A 380 -19.87 -7.86 -3.15
N THR A 381 -20.99 -8.11 -2.48
CA THR A 381 -22.34 -7.99 -3.07
C THR A 381 -23.03 -6.72 -2.60
N ALA A 382 -24.05 -6.27 -3.34
CA ALA A 382 -24.85 -5.11 -2.95
C ALA A 382 -25.50 -5.30 -1.57
N GLU A 383 -26.04 -6.50 -1.29
CA GLU A 383 -26.68 -6.81 -0.01
C GLU A 383 -25.70 -6.76 1.17
N GLN A 384 -24.45 -7.18 0.95
CA GLN A 384 -23.40 -7.08 1.95
C GLN A 384 -23.06 -5.62 2.26
N LEU A 385 -22.98 -4.76 1.22
CA LEU A 385 -22.73 -3.33 1.38
C LEU A 385 -23.91 -2.61 2.05
N ASP A 386 -25.15 -2.97 1.73
CA ASP A 386 -26.35 -2.43 2.39
C ASP A 386 -26.36 -2.78 3.89
N ARG A 387 -26.07 -4.04 4.24
CA ARG A 387 -25.90 -4.45 5.64
C ARG A 387 -24.79 -3.67 6.34
N PHE A 388 -23.70 -3.39 5.64
CA PHE A 388 -22.62 -2.55 6.18
C PHE A 388 -23.09 -1.12 6.43
N GLY A 389 -23.90 -0.54 5.54
CA GLY A 389 -24.53 0.77 5.72
C GLY A 389 -25.40 0.85 6.97
N GLU A 390 -26.24 -0.16 7.22
CA GLU A 390 -27.04 -0.23 8.45
C GLU A 390 -26.17 -0.37 9.71
N ALA A 391 -25.10 -1.16 9.63
CA ALA A 391 -24.14 -1.29 10.73
C ALA A 391 -23.38 0.02 11.00
N LEU A 392 -23.03 0.77 9.97
CA LEU A 392 -22.43 2.11 10.09
C LEU A 392 -23.38 3.08 10.79
N LYS A 393 -24.66 3.09 10.43
CA LYS A 393 -25.68 3.92 11.08
C LYS A 393 -25.79 3.62 12.57
N LEU A 394 -25.78 2.34 12.95
CA LEU A 394 -25.76 1.92 14.35
C LEU A 394 -24.47 2.37 15.06
N ALA A 395 -23.33 2.20 14.40
CA ALA A 395 -22.02 2.59 14.90
C ALA A 395 -21.92 4.10 15.17
N MET A 396 -22.43 4.93 14.24
CA MET A 396 -22.52 6.38 14.39
C MET A 396 -23.33 6.76 15.63
N LYS A 397 -24.53 6.19 15.79
CA LYS A 397 -25.41 6.46 16.93
C LYS A 397 -24.74 6.12 18.26
N ARG A 398 -24.07 4.96 18.35
CA ARG A 398 -23.39 4.56 19.60
C ARG A 398 -22.19 5.43 19.91
N ALA A 399 -21.45 5.87 18.89
CA ALA A 399 -20.26 6.70 19.05
C ALA A 399 -20.56 8.19 19.21
N GLY A 400 -21.82 8.64 19.03
CA GLY A 400 -22.16 10.06 19.01
C GLY A 400 -21.49 10.81 17.85
N VAL A 401 -21.45 10.16 16.68
CA VAL A 401 -21.00 10.77 15.42
C VAL A 401 -22.23 11.24 14.66
N GLU A 402 -22.31 12.54 14.44
CA GLU A 402 -23.38 13.17 13.66
C GLU A 402 -22.99 13.23 12.18
N PRO A 403 -23.97 13.21 11.26
CA PRO A 403 -23.75 13.51 9.86
C PRO A 403 -23.09 14.88 9.67
N LYS A 404 -22.19 15.01 8.69
CA LYS A 404 -21.51 16.28 8.37
C LYS A 404 -22.44 17.32 7.73
N HIS A 405 -23.62 16.89 7.26
CA HIS A 405 -24.58 17.68 6.49
C HIS A 405 -26.01 17.50 7.00
#